data_AF-A0A7C5XFQ5-F1
#
_entry.id   AF-A0A7C5XFQ5-F1
#
_cell.length_a   1.000
_cell.length_b   1.000
_cell.length_c   1.000
_cell.angle_alpha   90.00
_cell.angle_beta   90.00
_cell.angle_gamma   90.00
#
_symmetry.space_group_name_H-M   'P 1'
#
loop_
_entity.id
_entity.type
_entity.pdbx_description
1 polymer ?
#
loop_
_entity_poly.entity_id
_entity_poly.type
_entity_poly.pdbx_seq_one_letter_code
_entity_poly.pdbx_strand_id
1 'polypeptide(L)' 'ATPDGRGWLGDVKKMWLSIDRIVKEVGWKPSVNSKDSIRLTAEVLCRELGVCK' A
#
# COMPACT_ATOMS: atom_id res chain seq x y z
N ALA A 1 11.50 17.74 -3.41
CA ALA A 1 11.86 16.42 -3.95
C ALA A 1 13.36 16.37 -4.18
N THR A 2 14.02 15.27 -3.84
CA THR A 2 15.45 15.08 -4.11
C THR A 2 15.69 14.92 -5.63
N PRO A 3 16.90 15.16 -6.15
CA PRO A 3 17.19 15.05 -7.59
C PRO A 3 16.86 13.67 -8.19
N ASP A 4 16.90 12.63 -7.36
CA ASP A 4 16.55 11.27 -7.75
C ASP A 4 15.06 10.92 -7.50
N GLY A 5 14.22 11.91 -7.17
CA GLY A 5 12.76 11.80 -7.15
C GLY A 5 12.14 11.22 -5.88
N ARG A 6 12.76 11.42 -4.72
CA ARG A 6 12.20 11.08 -3.40
C ARG A 6 11.53 12.30 -2.77
N GLY A 7 10.68 12.07 -1.77
CA GLY A 7 10.08 13.13 -0.96
C GLY A 7 11.12 13.88 -0.12
N TRP A 8 11.94 13.14 0.63
CA TRP A 8 12.91 13.65 1.60
C TRP A 8 14.14 12.72 1.73
N LEU A 9 15.18 13.18 2.43
CA LEU A 9 16.38 12.37 2.70
C LEU A 9 16.02 11.19 3.61
N GLY A 10 16.27 9.97 3.13
CA GLY A 10 15.90 8.73 3.84
C GLY A 10 14.59 8.08 3.38
N ASP A 11 13.83 8.71 2.48
CA ASP A 11 12.66 8.09 1.84
C ASP A 11 13.10 6.95 0.92
N VAL A 12 12.57 5.74 1.15
CA VAL A 12 12.91 4.56 0.35
C VAL A 12 12.00 4.51 -0.88
N LYS A 13 12.55 4.93 -2.02
CA LYS A 13 11.80 5.08 -3.28
C LYS A 13 11.05 3.84 -3.77
N LYS A 14 11.59 2.64 -3.51
CA LYS A 14 10.97 1.36 -3.91
C LYS A 14 11.07 0.38 -2.75
N MET A 15 9.93 -0.12 -2.28
CA MET A 15 9.84 -1.09 -1.20
C MET A 15 8.97 -2.26 -1.63
N TRP A 16 9.50 -3.47 -1.48
CA TRP A 16 8.74 -4.71 -1.63
C TRP A 16 9.33 -5.77 -0.71
N LEU A 17 8.51 -6.33 0.17
CA LEU A 17 8.87 -7.42 1.06
C LEU A 17 8.40 -8.75 0.49
N SER A 18 9.25 -9.78 0.54
CA SER A 18 8.82 -11.15 0.26
C SER A 18 7.91 -11.65 1.38
N ILE A 19 6.82 -12.31 1.00
CA ILE A 19 5.89 -12.97 1.92
C ILE A 19 6.03 -14.50 1.87
N ASP A 20 7.09 -15.03 1.25
CA ASP A 20 7.22 -16.47 0.98
C ASP A 20 7.16 -17.31 2.26
N ARG A 21 7.75 -16.83 3.36
CA ARG A 21 7.65 -17.52 4.65
C ARG A 21 6.24 -17.55 5.20
N ILE A 22 5.52 -16.43 5.13
CA ILE A 22 4.13 -16.33 5.59
C ILE A 22 3.25 -17.29 4.78
N VAL A 23 3.43 -17.31 3.46
CA VAL A 23 2.68 -18.21 2.57
C VAL A 23 2.98 -19.68 2.87
N LYS A 24 4.25 -20.03 3.15
CA LYS A 24 4.67 -21.42 3.40
C LYS A 24 4.31 -21.93 4.80
N GLU A 25 4.50 -21.11 5.83
CA GLU A 25 4.40 -21.53 7.23
C GLU A 25 2.99 -21.31 7.80
N VAL A 26 2.29 -20.25 7.37
CA VAL A 26 0.96 -19.88 7.87
C VAL A 26 -0.14 -20.13 6.84
N GLY A 27 0.21 -20.22 5.55
CA GLY A 27 -0.76 -20.41 4.47
C GLY A 27 -1.55 -19.15 4.11
N TRP A 28 -1.27 -18.01 4.75
CA TRP A 28 -1.95 -16.76 4.46
C TRP A 28 -1.54 -16.20 3.10
N LYS A 29 -2.51 -15.65 2.38
CA LYS A 29 -2.32 -14.93 1.12
C LYS A 29 -3.22 -13.68 1.11
N PRO A 30 -2.79 -12.58 0.46
CA PRO A 30 -3.63 -11.39 0.31
C PRO A 30 -4.84 -11.72 -0.56
N SER A 31 -6.03 -11.26 -0.13
CA SER A 31 -7.28 -11.41 -0.87
C SER A 31 -7.43 -10.40 -2.00
N VAL A 32 -6.69 -9.29 -1.96
CA VAL A 32 -6.72 -8.18 -2.92
C VAL A 32 -5.30 -7.70 -3.22
N ASN A 33 -5.06 -7.15 -4.42
CA ASN A 33 -3.76 -6.59 -4.80
C ASN A 33 -3.61 -5.13 -4.33
N SER A 34 -2.39 -4.57 -4.42
CA SER A 34 -2.11 -3.21 -3.95
C SER A 34 -3.00 -2.12 -4.58
N LYS A 35 -3.34 -2.25 -5.86
CA LYS A 35 -4.20 -1.28 -6.55
C LYS A 35 -5.63 -1.32 -6.00
N ASP A 36 -6.15 -2.52 -5.75
CA ASP A 36 -7.47 -2.72 -5.14
C ASP A 36 -7.50 -2.24 -3.69
N SER A 37 -6.48 -2.59 -2.89
CA SER A 37 -6.36 -2.13 -1.50
C SER A 37 -6.40 -0.60 -1.39
N ILE A 38 -5.60 0.11 -2.20
CA ILE A 38 -5.56 1.58 -2.20
C ILE A 38 -6.92 2.17 -2.58
N ARG A 39 -7.59 1.61 -3.59
CA ARG A 39 -8.91 2.10 -4.02
C ARG A 39 -9.93 1.94 -2.91
N LEU A 40 -10.02 0.76 -2.30
CA LEU A 40 -10.95 0.49 -1.20
C LEU A 40 -10.71 1.44 -0.02
N THR A 41 -9.44 1.65 0.36
CA THR A 41 -9.08 2.62 1.39
C THR A 41 -9.50 4.03 1.01
N ALA A 42 -9.24 4.47 -0.23
CA ALA A 42 -9.64 5.79 -0.68
C ALA A 42 -11.18 5.97 -0.68
N GLU A 43 -11.93 4.98 -1.13
CA GLU A 43 -13.40 4.99 -1.12
C GLU A 43 -13.95 5.09 0.32
N VAL A 44 -13.40 4.32 1.26
CA VAL A 44 -13.78 4.37 2.67
C VAL A 44 -13.49 5.74 3.26
N LEU A 45 -12.26 6.25 3.08
CA LEU A 45 -11.87 7.57 3.58
C LEU A 45 -12.72 8.70 2.97
N CYS A 46 -13.03 8.64 1.68
CA CYS A 46 -13.88 9.64 1.04
C CYS A 46 -15.29 9.68 1.65
N ARG A 47 -15.84 8.53 2.04
CA ARG A 47 -17.13 8.44 2.73
C ARG A 47 -17.04 8.96 4.17
N GLU A 48 -16.01 8.54 4.90
CA GLU A 48 -15.78 8.96 6.31
C GLU A 48 -15.55 10.46 6.43
N LEU A 49 -14.81 11.05 5.49
CA LEU A 49 -14.51 12.49 5.47
C LEU A 49 -15.59 13.33 4.79
N GLY A 50 -16.63 12.71 4.22
CA GLY A 50 -17.71 13.41 3.51
C GLY A 50 -17.27 14.11 2.22
N VAL A 51 -16.15 13.68 1.64
CA VAL A 51 -15.58 14.27 0.41
C VAL A 51 -16.25 13.70 -0.83
N CYS A 52 -16.81 12.49 -0.75
CA CYS A 52 -17.66 11.90 -1.78
C CYS A 52 -19.05 11.58 -1.19
N LYS A 53 -20.09 11.80 -2.00
CA LYS A 53 -21.47 11.39 -1.69
C LYS A 53 -21.67 9.90 -1.92
#